data_AF-A0A497TK29-F1
#
_entry.id   AF-A0A497TK29-F1
#
_cell.length_a   1.000
_cell.length_b   1.000
_cell.length_c   1.000
_cell.angle_alpha   90.00
_cell.angle_beta   90.00
_cell.angle_gamma   90.00
#
_symmetry.space_group_name_H-M   'P 1'
#
loop_
_entity.id
_entity.type
_entity.pdbx_description
1 polymer ?
#
loop_
_entity_poly.entity_id
_entity_poly.type
_entity_poly.pdbx_seq_one_letter_code
_entity_poly.pdbx_strand_id
1 'polypeptide(L)' 'MEIIERKSKVKKTVIDPESAIQVSYNSHGHLVIRFFKPDKENEDTVLVFTASQTRAIIRFVKNSIGGLW' A
#
# COMPACT_ATOMS: atom_id res chain seq x y z
N MET A 1 -9.33 5.12 7.06
CA MET A 1 -8.51 3.93 6.81
C MET A 1 -9.46 2.78 6.68
N GLU A 2 -9.35 2.06 5.59
CA GLU A 2 -10.14 0.86 5.33
C GLU A 2 -9.18 -0.31 5.14
N ILE A 3 -9.49 -1.43 5.77
CA ILE A 3 -8.79 -2.70 5.57
C ILE A 3 -9.73 -3.56 4.73
N ILE A 4 -9.27 -3.98 3.55
CA ILE A 4 -10.06 -4.77 2.63
C ILE A 4 -9.38 -6.13 2.48
N GLU A 5 -10.08 -7.17 2.90
CA GLU A 5 -9.71 -8.57 2.63
C GLU A 5 -10.43 -9.06 1.37
N ARG A 6 -9.69 -9.66 0.44
CA ARG A 6 -10.25 -10.03 -0.87
C ARG A 6 -9.93 -11.48 -1.21
N LYS A 7 -10.94 -12.16 -1.78
CA LYS A 7 -10.76 -13.37 -2.59
C LYS A 7 -10.88 -12.96 -4.05
N SER A 8 -9.75 -12.76 -4.73
CA SER A 8 -9.74 -12.18 -6.06
C SER A 8 -9.01 -13.10 -7.04
N LYS A 9 -9.61 -13.37 -8.20
CA LYS A 9 -8.94 -14.07 -9.32
C LYS A 9 -8.00 -13.06 -10.00
N VAL A 10 -6.83 -12.82 -9.42
CA VAL A 10 -5.90 -11.82 -9.94
C VAL A 10 -4.81 -12.51 -10.76
N LYS A 11 -4.62 -12.07 -12.00
CA LYS A 11 -3.43 -12.42 -12.77
C LYS A 11 -2.25 -11.61 -12.20
N LYS A 12 -1.38 -12.26 -11.42
CA LYS A 12 -0.20 -11.64 -10.82
C LYS A 12 0.81 -11.31 -11.93
N THR A 13 1.02 -10.03 -12.20
CA THR A 13 2.20 -9.59 -12.98
C THR A 13 3.31 -9.32 -11.98
N VAL A 14 4.16 -10.32 -11.76
CA VAL A 14 5.31 -10.21 -10.87
C VAL A 14 6.38 -9.36 -11.56
N ILE A 15 6.62 -8.15 -11.06
CA ILE A 15 7.73 -7.29 -11.50
C ILE A 15 8.98 -7.56 -10.65
N ASP A 16 8.77 -7.96 -9.38
CA ASP A 16 9.79 -8.43 -8.44
C ASP A 16 9.21 -9.60 -7.63
N PRO A 17 9.76 -10.83 -7.73
CA PRO A 17 9.24 -12.01 -7.05
C PRO A 17 9.38 -11.97 -5.53
N GLU A 18 10.37 -11.24 -5.01
CA GLU A 18 10.65 -11.19 -3.57
C GLU A 18 9.82 -10.15 -2.84
N SER A 19 9.30 -9.16 -3.57
CA SER A 19 8.50 -8.11 -2.97
C SER A 19 7.08 -8.60 -2.66
N ALA A 20 6.87 -9.03 -1.41
CA ALA A 20 5.57 -9.37 -0.85
C ALA A 20 4.65 -8.14 -0.67
N ILE A 21 5.12 -6.94 -1.03
CA ILE A 21 4.43 -5.67 -0.80
C ILE A 21 4.37 -4.85 -2.09
N GLN A 22 3.18 -4.36 -2.43
CA GLN A 22 2.99 -3.35 -3.45
C GLN A 22 2.48 -2.05 -2.80
N VAL A 23 3.15 -0.94 -3.08
CA VAL A 23 2.73 0.40 -2.66
C VAL A 23 2.27 1.18 -3.89
N SER A 24 1.11 1.84 -3.81
CA SER A 24 0.64 2.73 -4.85
C SER A 24 0.00 4.00 -4.28
N TYR A 25 0.05 5.07 -5.07
CA TYR A 25 -0.55 6.35 -4.76
C TYR A 25 -1.40 6.79 -5.95
N ASN A 26 -2.63 7.24 -5.70
CA ASN A 26 -3.54 7.63 -6.78
C ASN A 26 -3.76 9.15 -6.86
N SER A 27 -4.42 9.59 -7.94
CA SER A 27 -4.72 11.01 -8.19
C SER A 27 -5.65 11.67 -7.15
N HIS A 28 -6.36 10.87 -6.34
CA HIS A 28 -7.23 11.35 -5.27
C HIS A 28 -6.49 11.52 -3.92
N GLY A 29 -5.19 11.23 -3.87
CA GLY A 29 -4.38 11.35 -2.67
C GLY A 29 -4.41 10.14 -1.75
N HIS A 30 -5.00 9.03 -2.17
CA HIS A 30 -5.00 7.79 -1.39
C HIS A 30 -3.70 7.03 -1.57
N LEU A 31 -3.11 6.64 -0.43
CA LEU A 31 -2.02 5.68 -0.37
C LEU A 31 -2.64 4.29 -0.19
N VAL A 32 -2.22 3.35 -1.03
CA VAL A 32 -2.65 1.96 -0.98
C VAL A 32 -1.42 1.09 -0.76
N ILE A 33 -1.48 0.24 0.26
CA ILE A 33 -0.46 -0.77 0.55
C ILE A 33 -1.12 -2.13 0.43
N ARG A 34 -0.61 -2.96 -0.46
CA ARG A 34 -1.10 -4.31 -0.71
C ARG A 34 -0.04 -5.32 -0.28
N PHE A 35 -0.45 -6.27 0.55
CA PHE A 35 0.36 -7.39 1.00
C PHE A 35 -0.11 -8.64 0.27
N PHE A 36 0.80 -9.26 -0.48
CA PHE A 36 0.56 -10.53 -1.13
C PHE A 36 0.77 -11.68 -0.15
N LYS A 37 -0.03 -12.74 -0.27
CA LYS A 37 0.19 -14.01 0.43
C LYS A 37 0.75 -15.02 -0.56
N PRO A 38 2.07 -15.28 -0.57
CA PRO A 38 2.70 -16.19 -1.56
C PRO A 38 2.07 -17.58 -1.55
N ASP A 39 1.73 -18.08 -0.36
CA ASP A 39 1.13 -19.41 -0.16
C ASP A 39 -0.36 -19.46 -0.52
N LYS A 40 -0.97 -18.31 -0.82
CA LYS A 40 -2.39 -18.18 -1.13
C LYS A 40 -2.59 -17.15 -2.24
N GLU A 41 -2.31 -17.56 -3.48
CA GLU A 41 -2.29 -16.69 -4.66
C GLU A 41 -3.57 -15.86 -4.89
N ASN A 42 -4.71 -16.30 -4.37
CA ASN A 42 -6.01 -15.62 -4.52
C ASN A 42 -6.42 -14.77 -3.31
N GLU A 43 -5.57 -14.68 -2.29
CA GLU A 43 -5.78 -13.89 -1.09
C GLU A 43 -4.73 -12.78 -0.99
N ASP A 44 -5.21 -11.58 -0.72
CA ASP A 44 -4.37 -10.46 -0.36
C ASP A 44 -5.03 -9.61 0.73
N THR A 45 -4.22 -8.73 1.30
CA THR A 45 -4.69 -7.70 2.23
C THR A 45 -4.35 -6.35 1.65
N VAL A 46 -5.35 -5.48 1.55
CA VAL A 46 -5.18 -4.11 1.05
C VAL A 46 -5.51 -3.11 2.15
N LEU A 47 -4.53 -2.27 2.48
CA LEU A 47 -4.71 -1.10 3.33
C LEU A 47 -4.91 0.13 2.46
N VAL A 48 -6.02 0.84 2.66
CA VAL A 48 -6.32 2.09 1.95
C VAL A 48 -6.38 3.23 2.96
N PHE A 49 -5.47 4.19 2.81
CA PHE A 49 -5.44 5.41 3.61
C PHE A 49 -6.22 6.52 2.93
N THR A 50 -6.97 7.30 3.71
CA THR A 50 -7.64 8.49 3.19
C THR A 50 -6.62 9.56 2.84
N ALA A 51 -6.97 10.54 2.00
CA ALA A 51 -6.05 11.61 1.60
C ALA A 51 -5.52 12.43 2.78
N SER A 52 -6.30 12.54 3.87
CA SER A 52 -5.86 13.16 5.13
C SER A 52 -4.78 12.31 5.82
N GLN A 53 -5.02 11.00 5.94
CA GLN A 53 -4.08 10.06 6.56
C GLN A 53 -2.78 9.95 5.75
N THR A 54 -2.86 9.89 4.42
CA THR A 54 -1.70 9.90 3.54
C THR A 54 -0.83 11.13 3.78
N ARG A 55 -1.43 12.33 3.87
CA ARG A 55 -0.70 13.57 4.15
C ARG A 55 -0.03 13.55 5.53
N ALA A 56 -0.69 12.99 6.55
CA ALA A 56 -0.11 12.82 7.88
C ALA A 56 1.11 11.86 7.84
N ILE A 57 1.00 10.74 7.13
CA ILE A 57 2.10 9.79 6.92
C ILE A 57 3.28 10.46 6.22
N ILE A 58 3.03 11.18 5.11
CA ILE A 58 4.08 11.90 4.38
C ILE A 58 4.77 12.92 5.28
N ARG A 59 4.00 13.67 6.09
CA ARG A 59 4.56 14.64 7.04
C ARG A 59 5.43 13.94 8.09
N PHE A 60 4.96 12.83 8.65
CA PHE A 60 5.74 12.03 9.59
C PHE A 60 7.06 11.56 8.97
N VAL A 61 7.03 10.96 7.78
CA VAL A 61 8.24 10.49 7.08
C VAL A 61 9.20 11.65 6.83
N LYS A 62 8.70 12.80 6.35
CA LYS A 62 9.50 14.01 6.11
C LYS A 62 10.21 14.51 7.37
N ASN A 63 9.53 14.50 8.51
CA ASN A 63 10.13 14.91 9.78
C ASN A 63 11.20 13.91 10.24
N SER A 64 10.98 12.61 10.03
CA SER A 64 11.90 11.56 10.45
C SER A 64 13.20 11.52 9.62
N ILE A 65 13.17 11.93 8.36
CA ILE A 65 14.36 12.03 7.50
C ILE A 65 15.15 13.34 7.70
N GLY A 66 14.83 14.12 8.73
CA GLY A 66 15.56 15.36 9.06
C GLY A 66 15.32 16.49 8.06
N GLY A 67 14.20 16.48 7.34
CA GLY A 67 13.80 17.57 6.45
C GLY A 67 13.48 18.84 7.25
N LEU A 68 14.53 19.60 7.59
CA LEU A 68 14.47 21.00 8.00
C LEU A 68 13.78 21.81 6.91
N TRP A 69 12.74 22.54 7.29
CA TRP A 69 12.24 23.69 6.56
C TRP A 69 12.06 24.82 7.56
#